data_AF-A0A1I4H4H5-F1
#
_entry.id   AF-A0A1I4H4H5-F1
#
_cell.length_a   1.000
_cell.length_b   1.000
_cell.length_c   1.000
_cell.angle_alpha   90.00
_cell.angle_beta   90.00
_cell.angle_gamma   90.00
#
_symmetry.space_group_name_H-M   'P 1'
#
loop_
_entity.id
_entity.type
_entity.pdbx_description
1 polymer ?
#
loop_
_entity_poly.entity_id
_entity_poly.type
_entity_poly.pdbx_seq_one_letter_code
_entity_poly.pdbx_strand_id
1 'polypeptide(L)'
;MYMKQDSMVRTQVYLSKEQEQALKSLALTSGTRQSELIREAVDLLLSEKNALHSQWKQALHDMKGIWADDKTAKQRMQTIREEFDR
;
A
#
# COMPACT_ATOMS: atom_id res chain seq x y z
N MET A 1 -21.22 5.27 7.14
CA MET A 1 -20.79 4.52 8.34
C MET A 1 -20.17 5.53 9.31
N TYR A 2 -20.94 6.00 10.30
CA TYR A 2 -20.45 6.99 11.28
C TYR A 2 -19.54 6.28 12.29
N MET A 3 -18.23 6.47 12.19
CA MET A 3 -17.30 5.99 13.20
C MET A 3 -17.45 6.85 14.46
N LYS A 4 -17.49 6.20 15.64
CA LYS A 4 -17.55 6.89 16.94
C LYS A 4 -16.40 7.91 17.05
N GLN A 5 -16.73 9.14 17.45
CA GLN A 5 -15.76 10.25 17.59
C GLN A 5 -14.61 9.96 18.57
N ASP A 6 -14.75 8.95 19.44
CA ASP A 6 -13.76 8.64 20.50
C ASP A 6 -12.39 8.17 19.98
N SER A 7 -12.22 7.86 18.69
CA SER A 7 -10.95 7.41 18.11
C SER A 7 -10.29 8.40 17.13
N MET A 8 -10.88 9.57 16.89
CA MET A 8 -10.35 10.54 15.91
C MET A 8 -9.35 11.49 16.56
N VAL A 9 -8.12 11.51 16.06
CA VAL A 9 -7.06 12.45 16.50
C VAL A 9 -7.01 13.64 15.56
N ARG A 10 -6.96 14.86 16.12
CA ARG A 10 -6.81 16.09 15.32
C ARG A 10 -5.41 16.17 14.74
N THR A 11 -5.32 16.20 13.42
CA THR A 11 -4.05 16.35 12.68
C THR A 11 -4.07 17.65 11.88
N GLN A 12 -2.99 18.42 11.97
CA GLN A 12 -2.77 19.59 11.11
C GLN A 12 -1.90 19.19 9.92
N VAL A 13 -2.30 19.62 8.72
CA VAL A 13 -1.58 19.33 7.47
C VAL A 13 -1.46 20.63 6.70
N TYR A 14 -0.27 20.90 6.16
CA TYR A 14 -0.04 22.03 5.27
C TYR A 14 -0.31 21.61 3.82
N LEU A 15 -1.10 22.42 3.13
CA LEU A 15 -1.38 22.27 1.71
C LEU A 15 -0.85 23.49 0.96
N SER A 16 -0.46 23.32 -0.29
CA SER A 16 -0.23 24.45 -1.17
C SER A 16 -1.54 25.21 -1.41
N LYS A 17 -1.44 26.47 -1.83
CA LYS A 17 -2.63 27.28 -2.18
C LYS A 17 -3.47 26.60 -3.27
N GLU A 18 -2.82 26.01 -4.26
CA GLU A 18 -3.49 25.31 -5.36
C GLU A 18 -4.23 24.05 -4.88
N GLN A 19 -3.60 23.26 -4.00
CA GLN A 19 -4.23 22.08 -3.40
C GLN A 19 -5.44 22.45 -2.53
N GLU A 20 -5.34 23.53 -1.75
CA GLU A 20 -6.44 24.02 -0.92
C GLU A 20 -7.62 24.49 -1.77
N GLN A 21 -7.34 25.21 -2.86
CA GLN A 21 -8.36 25.68 -3.78
C GLN A 21 -9.03 24.51 -4.54
N ALA A 22 -8.26 23.53 -4.97
CA ALA A 22 -8.78 22.31 -5.60
C ALA A 22 -9.67 21.53 -4.63
N LEU A 23 -9.23 21.37 -3.37
CA LEU A 23 -10.00 20.68 -2.33
C LEU A 23 -11.31 21.41 -2.01
N LYS A 24 -11.29 22.74 -1.92
CA LYS A 24 -12.51 23.55 -1.78
C LYS A 24 -13.48 23.34 -2.94
N SER A 25 -12.98 23.39 -4.17
CA SER A 25 -13.82 23.19 -5.36
C SER A 25 -14.46 21.81 -5.35
N LEU A 26 -13.69 20.76 -5.04
CA LEU A 26 -14.18 19.38 -4.93
C LEU A 26 -15.21 19.21 -3.81
N ALA A 27 -15.00 19.82 -2.65
CA ALA A 27 -15.95 19.78 -1.55
C ALA A 27 -17.29 20.42 -1.96
N LEU A 28 -17.25 21.57 -2.65
CA LEU A 28 -18.43 22.26 -3.13
C LEU A 28 -19.20 21.44 -4.18
N THR A 29 -18.51 20.83 -5.14
CA THR A 29 -19.16 20.07 -6.21
C THR A 29 -19.67 18.70 -5.74
N SER A 30 -19.00 18.06 -4.78
CA SER A 30 -19.42 16.77 -4.22
C SER A 30 -20.44 16.89 -3.08
N GLY A 31 -20.65 18.09 -2.52
CA GLY A 31 -21.51 18.29 -1.35
C GLY A 31 -20.96 17.71 -0.05
N THR A 32 -19.66 17.40 -0.01
CA THR A 32 -18.97 16.83 1.17
C THR A 32 -18.08 17.86 1.86
N ARG A 33 -17.69 17.58 3.11
CA ARG A 33 -16.76 18.47 3.83
C ARG A 33 -15.34 18.21 3.36
N GLN A 34 -14.51 19.26 3.30
CA GLN A 34 -13.08 19.11 2.98
C GLN A 34 -12.37 18.09 3.88
N SER A 35 -12.74 18.03 5.17
CA SER A 35 -12.17 17.04 6.10
C SER A 35 -12.58 15.61 5.79
N GLU A 36 -13.74 15.39 5.17
CA GLU A 36 -14.18 14.07 4.70
C GLU A 36 -13.35 13.65 3.49
N LEU A 37 -13.18 14.55 2.52
CA LEU A 37 -12.32 14.30 1.35
C LEU A 37 -10.86 14.00 1.73
N ILE A 38 -10.30 14.74 2.70
CA ILE A 38 -8.94 14.47 3.20
C ILE A 38 -8.88 13.07 3.83
N ARG A 39 -9.88 12.68 4.62
CA ARG A 39 -9.91 11.34 5.24
C ARG A 39 -10.05 10.26 4.18
N GLU A 40 -10.96 10.41 3.23
CA GLU A 40 -11.14 9.47 2.13
C GLU A 40 -9.86 9.30 1.31
N ALA A 41 -9.17 10.39 0.98
CA ALA A 41 -7.90 10.34 0.27
C ALA A 41 -6.82 9.58 1.07
N VAL A 42 -6.77 9.77 2.39
CA VAL A 42 -5.85 9.03 3.27
C VAL A 42 -6.22 7.54 3.32
N ASP A 43 -7.51 7.21 3.45
CA ASP A 43 -8.00 5.83 3.48
C ASP A 43 -7.69 5.11 2.15
N LEU A 44 -7.91 5.78 1.01
CA LEU A 44 -7.58 5.26 -0.31
C LEU A 44 -6.07 4.97 -0.42
N LEU A 45 -5.23 5.93 -0.03
CA LEU A 45 -3.77 5.75 -0.05
C LEU A 45 -3.33 4.58 0.83
N LEU A 46 -3.86 4.47 2.04
CA LEU A 46 -3.55 3.36 2.95
C LEU A 46 -4.02 2.02 2.39
N SER A 47 -5.21 1.98 1.79
CA SER A 47 -5.74 0.75 1.17
C SER A 47 -4.84 0.27 0.03
N GLU A 48 -4.36 1.18 -0.82
CA GLU A 48 -3.47 0.88 -1.94
C GLU A 48 -2.11 0.35 -1.43
N LYS A 49 -1.51 1.03 -0.45
CA LYS A 49 -0.24 0.61 0.15
C LYS A 49 -0.35 -0.72 0.88
N ASN A 50 -1.44 -0.95 1.59
CA ASN A 50 -1.67 -2.21 2.30
C ASN A 50 -1.90 -3.36 1.32
N ALA A 51 -2.66 -3.14 0.24
CA ALA A 51 -2.87 -4.14 -0.80
C ALA A 51 -1.56 -4.56 -1.47
N LEU A 52 -0.68 -3.61 -1.80
CA LEU A 52 0.65 -3.90 -2.35
C LEU A 52 1.50 -4.73 -1.36
N HIS A 53 1.47 -4.37 -0.08
CA HIS A 53 2.27 -5.07 0.94
C HIS A 53 1.74 -6.47 1.25
N SER A 54 0.42 -6.65 1.28
CA SER A 54 -0.21 -7.95 1.50
C SER A 54 -0.02 -8.88 0.30
N GLN A 55 -0.13 -8.36 -0.93
CA GLN A 55 0.11 -9.14 -2.15
C GLN A 55 1.52 -9.71 -2.22
N TRP A 56 2.55 -8.92 -1.92
CA TRP A 56 3.92 -9.44 -1.95
C TRP A 56 4.18 -10.46 -0.83
N LYS A 57 3.71 -10.18 0.39
CA LYS A 57 3.84 -11.15 1.50
C LYS A 57 3.13 -12.46 1.21
N GLN A 58 1.95 -12.39 0.60
CA GLN A 58 1.18 -13.56 0.24
C GLN A 58 1.82 -14.31 -0.93
N ALA A 59 2.30 -13.62 -1.96
CA ALA A 59 3.09 -14.24 -3.03
C ALA A 59 4.36 -14.93 -2.50
N LEU A 60 5.10 -14.31 -1.57
CA LEU A 60 6.27 -14.94 -0.93
C LEU A 60 5.87 -16.17 -0.09
N HIS A 61 4.73 -16.10 0.59
CA HIS A 61 4.21 -17.22 1.36
C HIS A 61 3.77 -18.37 0.45
N ASP A 62 3.10 -18.08 -0.66
CA ASP A 62 2.66 -19.07 -1.65
C ASP A 62 3.84 -19.69 -2.40
N MET A 63 4.92 -18.91 -2.59
CA MET A 63 6.17 -19.40 -3.16
C MET A 63 7.01 -20.24 -2.19
N LYS A 64 6.66 -20.27 -0.91
CA LYS A 64 7.37 -21.07 0.10
C LYS A 64 7.22 -22.55 -0.23
N GLY A 65 8.35 -23.18 -0.56
CA GLY A 65 8.39 -24.61 -0.84
C GLY A 65 8.17 -25.00 -2.30
N ILE A 66 8.08 -24.04 -3.24
CA ILE A 66 8.03 -24.35 -4.69
C ILE A 66 9.18 -25.28 -5.14
N TRP A 67 10.35 -25.13 -4.51
CA TRP A 67 11.53 -25.94 -4.82
C TRP A 67 11.76 -27.09 -3.83
N ALA A 68 10.84 -27.31 -2.88
CA ALA A 68 11.00 -28.35 -1.86
C ALA A 68 10.93 -29.76 -2.46
N ASP A 69 10.14 -29.95 -3.51
CA ASP A 69 9.97 -31.23 -4.19
C ASP A 69 10.94 -31.42 -5.39
N ASP A 70 11.69 -30.39 -5.78
CA ASP A 70 12.72 -30.51 -6.82
C ASP A 70 14.02 -31.08 -6.22
N LYS A 71 14.16 -32.40 -6.34
CA LYS A 71 15.33 -33.17 -5.92
C LYS A 71 16.64 -32.73 -6.59
N THR A 72 16.58 -32.00 -7.70
CA THR A 72 17.73 -31.53 -8.49
C THR A 72 18.01 -30.05 -8.30
N ALA A 73 17.15 -29.31 -7.61
CA ALA A 73 17.25 -27.86 -7.39
C ALA A 73 18.61 -27.47 -6.80
N LYS A 74 19.07 -28.22 -5.80
CA LYS A 74 20.33 -27.98 -5.10
C LYS A 74 21.53 -28.07 -6.03
N GLN A 75 21.56 -29.08 -6.91
CA GLN A 75 22.63 -29.27 -7.90
C GLN A 75 22.65 -28.11 -8.90
N ARG A 76 21.47 -27.71 -9.39
CA ARG A 76 21.32 -26.63 -10.39
C ARG A 76 21.73 -25.26 -9.81
N MET A 77 21.39 -24.98 -8.56
CA MET A 77 21.83 -23.77 -7.85
C MET A 77 23.35 -23.74 -7.62
N GLN A 78 23.99 -24.89 -7.36
CA GLN A 78 25.45 -24.96 -7.26
C GLN A 78 26.13 -24.62 -8.58
N THR A 79 25.66 -25.18 -9.69
CA THR A 79 26.20 -24.88 -11.02
C THR A 79 26.08 -23.40 -11.38
N ILE A 80 24.91 -22.79 -11.14
CA ILE A 80 24.71 -21.35 -11.38
C ILE A 80 25.65 -20.50 -10.52
N ARG A 81 25.94 -20.92 -9.28
CA ARG A 81 26.84 -20.20 -8.38
C ARG A 81 28.29 -20.25 -8.87
N GLU A 82 28.74 -21.42 -9.30
CA GLU A 82 30.09 -21.65 -9.82
C GLU A 82 30.35 -20.89 -11.13
N GLU A 83 29.32 -20.69 -11.96
CA GLU A 83 29.41 -19.86 -13.17
C GLU A 83 29.55 -18.37 -12.87
N PHE A 84 28.98 -17.89 -11.76
CA PHE A 84 29.04 -16.48 -11.34
C PHE A 84 30.30 -16.13 -10.53
N ASP A 85 30.95 -17.13 -9.92
CA ASP A 85 32.21 -16.98 -9.19
C ASP A 85 33.45 -17.09 -10.10
N ARG A 86 33.27 -17.33 -11.42
CA ARG A 86 34.32 -17.30 -12.47
C ARG A 86 34.48 -15.92 -13.08
#